data_AF-A0A857C878-F1
#
_entry.id   AF-A0A857C878-F1
#
_cell.length_a   1.000
_cell.length_b   1.000
_cell.length_c   1.000
_cell.angle_alpha   90.00
_cell.angle_beta   90.00
_cell.angle_gamma   90.00
#
_symmetry.space_group_name_H-M   'P 1'
#
loop_
_entity.id
_entity.type
_entity.pdbx_description
1 polymer ?
#
loop_
_entity_poly.entity_id
_entity_poly.type
_entity_poly.pdbx_seq_one_letter_code
_entity_poly.pdbx_strand_id
1 'polypeptide(L)'
;MRRNGILNVKLSRAISEMGHDDILLVTDAGYPMAYDDRVIDLALCPGVPDLVTVLRAIRQEMWVEEYHMIEDAKENNPNAWNGVAEVFPDAKASTRPNSWFHEDGYRGAKYIVRTGAWMPWGNVALVSGIPVQEWFNNTGAPVPESWTERHELNVKFGKTGVE
;
A
#
# COMPACT_ATOMS: atom_id res chain seq x y z
N MET A 1 -3.41 25.11 3.85
CA MET A 1 -4.49 24.14 3.58
C MET A 1 -4.21 23.45 2.26
N ARG A 2 -4.18 22.11 2.22
CA ARG A 2 -3.93 21.32 1.01
C ARG A 2 -5.19 21.36 0.11
N ARG A 3 -5.03 21.49 -1.21
CA ARG A 3 -6.17 21.56 -2.15
C ARG A 3 -6.74 20.19 -2.48
N ASN A 4 -5.88 19.19 -2.64
CA ASN A 4 -6.22 17.82 -3.02
C ASN A 4 -5.47 16.81 -2.14
N GLY A 5 -5.92 15.56 -2.17
CA GLY A 5 -5.25 14.42 -1.55
C GLY A 5 -5.45 14.33 -0.04
N ILE A 6 -4.50 13.69 0.63
CA ILE A 6 -4.46 13.38 2.06
C ILE A 6 -4.26 14.66 2.87
N LEU A 7 -5.21 14.93 3.77
CA LEU A 7 -5.18 16.06 4.68
C LEU A 7 -4.52 15.73 6.03
N ASN A 8 -4.47 14.45 6.40
CA ASN A 8 -3.82 14.04 7.64
C ASN A 8 -2.33 14.36 7.56
N VAL A 9 -1.85 15.22 8.45
CA VAL A 9 -0.47 15.74 8.42
C VAL A 9 0.56 14.61 8.53
N LYS A 10 0.33 13.64 9.41
CA LYS A 10 1.27 12.54 9.64
C LYS A 10 1.31 11.57 8.45
N LEU A 11 0.16 11.22 7.89
CA LEU A 11 0.09 10.36 6.70
C LEU A 11 0.67 11.05 5.47
N SER A 12 0.33 12.33 5.25
CA SER A 12 0.86 13.12 4.14
C SER A 12 2.39 13.21 4.19
N ARG A 13 2.95 13.44 5.39
CA ARG A 13 4.40 13.41 5.61
C ARG A 13 4.98 12.02 5.35
N ALA A 14 4.37 10.97 5.90
CA ALA A 14 4.83 9.60 5.73
C ALA A 14 4.94 9.20 4.26
N ILE A 15 3.90 9.48 3.46
CA ILE A 15 3.91 9.21 2.01
C ILE A 15 5.01 10.00 1.30
N SER A 16 5.20 11.27 1.66
CA SER A 16 6.25 12.11 1.07
C SER A 16 7.66 11.64 1.42
N GLU A 17 7.81 10.90 2.52
CA GLU A 17 9.08 10.35 2.98
C GLU A 17 9.35 8.94 2.42
N MET A 18 8.39 8.31 1.72
CA MET A 18 8.59 7.00 1.08
C MET A 18 9.58 7.09 -0.08
N GLY A 19 10.58 6.21 -0.09
CA GLY A 19 11.45 5.94 -1.22
C GLY A 19 10.98 4.71 -2.01
N HIS A 20 11.71 4.38 -3.08
CA HIS A 20 11.51 3.12 -3.79
C HIS A 20 11.86 1.94 -2.85
N ASP A 21 11.10 0.85 -2.94
CA ASP A 21 11.19 -0.38 -2.11
C ASP A 21 10.79 -0.25 -0.63
N ASP A 22 10.52 0.97 -0.14
CA ASP A 22 10.05 1.17 1.23
C ASP A 22 8.67 0.53 1.44
N ILE A 23 8.47 -0.06 2.62
CA ILE A 23 7.21 -0.71 3.01
C ILE A 23 6.35 0.23 3.86
N LEU A 24 5.11 0.45 3.42
CA LEU A 24 4.04 1.05 4.21
C LEU A 24 3.07 -0.05 4.64
N LEU A 25 2.98 -0.30 5.94
CA LEU A 25 2.02 -1.27 6.48
C LEU A 25 0.69 -0.58 6.77
N VAL A 26 -0.42 -1.02 6.18
CA VAL A 26 -1.77 -0.52 6.46
C VAL A 26 -2.58 -1.62 7.10
N THR A 27 -3.09 -1.38 8.31
CA THR A 27 -3.59 -2.44 9.18
C THR A 27 -5.03 -2.23 9.62
N ASP A 28 -5.69 -3.34 9.95
CA ASP A 28 -6.97 -3.32 10.63
C ASP A 28 -6.84 -2.80 12.08
N ALA A 29 -7.98 -2.61 12.76
CA ALA A 29 -8.02 -2.03 14.10
C ALA A 29 -7.40 -2.93 15.19
N GLY A 30 -7.26 -4.24 14.94
CA GLY A 30 -6.80 -5.25 15.88
C GLY A 30 -5.32 -5.62 15.78
N TYR A 31 -4.58 -5.03 14.83
CA TYR A 31 -3.17 -5.31 14.61
C TYR A 31 -2.28 -5.05 15.85
N PRO A 32 -1.47 -6.02 16.30
CA PRO A 32 -0.61 -5.84 17.46
C PRO A 32 0.63 -5.01 17.11
N MET A 33 0.84 -3.89 17.79
CA MET A 33 2.02 -3.03 17.61
C MET A 33 2.30 -2.17 18.84
N ALA A 34 3.54 -1.69 18.95
CA ALA A 34 3.88 -0.61 19.87
C ALA A 34 3.58 0.74 19.22
N TYR A 35 3.10 1.70 20.00
CA TYR A 35 2.92 3.07 19.52
C TYR A 35 4.27 3.79 19.54
N ASP A 36 4.86 3.94 18.36
CA ASP A 36 6.07 4.71 18.11
C ASP A 36 5.85 5.79 17.05
N ASP A 37 6.90 6.52 16.68
CA ASP A 37 6.80 7.63 15.73
C ASP A 37 6.40 7.19 14.31
N ARG A 38 6.58 5.92 13.95
CA ARG A 38 6.19 5.35 12.65
C ARG A 38 4.68 5.12 12.54
N VAL A 39 3.96 5.09 13.66
CA VAL A 39 2.53 4.76 13.71
C VAL A 39 1.67 5.98 13.39
N ILE A 40 0.92 5.92 12.31
CA ILE A 40 -0.16 6.84 11.96
C ILE A 40 -1.49 6.18 12.33
N ASP A 41 -2.00 6.45 13.53
CA ASP A 41 -3.30 5.96 13.94
C ASP A 41 -4.42 6.87 13.42
N LEU A 42 -5.25 6.32 12.52
CA LEU A 42 -6.41 6.98 11.96
C LEU A 42 -7.72 6.43 12.55
N ALA A 43 -7.66 5.39 13.37
CA ALA A 43 -8.84 4.72 13.91
C ALA A 43 -9.62 5.66 14.84
N LEU A 44 -10.85 5.99 14.44
CA LEU A 44 -11.75 6.80 15.27
C LEU A 44 -12.71 5.93 16.06
N CYS A 45 -13.39 5.02 15.37
CA CYS A 45 -14.33 4.07 15.93
C CYS A 45 -14.46 2.86 14.98
N PRO A 46 -15.19 1.80 15.37
CA PRO A 46 -15.37 0.62 14.52
C PRO A 46 -15.82 0.96 13.09
N GLY A 47 -14.99 0.59 12.11
CA GLY A 47 -15.21 0.83 10.69
C GLY A 47 -14.84 2.23 10.18
N VAL A 48 -14.27 3.11 11.01
CA VAL A 48 -14.05 4.52 10.64
C VAL A 48 -12.59 4.99 10.87
N PRO A 49 -11.87 5.37 9.81
CA PRO A 49 -12.13 4.99 8.41
C PRO A 49 -11.90 3.49 8.21
N ASP A 50 -12.57 2.89 7.22
CA ASP A 50 -12.31 1.50 6.82
C ASP A 50 -11.00 1.38 6.02
N LEU A 51 -10.57 0.13 5.78
CA LEU A 51 -9.32 -0.18 5.11
C LEU A 51 -9.29 0.41 3.69
N VAL A 52 -10.33 0.14 2.90
CA VAL A 52 -10.38 0.51 1.48
C VAL A 52 -10.42 2.03 1.30
N THR A 53 -11.06 2.77 2.20
CA THR A 53 -11.07 4.24 2.22
C THR A 53 -9.65 4.79 2.40
N VAL A 54 -8.90 4.25 3.36
CA VAL A 54 -7.51 4.66 3.59
C VAL A 54 -6.62 4.27 2.40
N LEU A 55 -6.78 3.06 1.85
CA LEU A 55 -6.02 2.61 0.68
C LEU A 55 -6.30 3.46 -0.57
N ARG A 56 -7.56 3.83 -0.83
CA ARG A 56 -7.91 4.74 -1.94
C ARG A 56 -7.27 6.12 -1.76
N ALA A 57 -7.21 6.63 -0.54
CA ALA A 57 -6.52 7.90 -0.26
C ALA A 57 -5.00 7.78 -0.49
N ILE A 58 -4.37 6.69 -0.03
CA ILE A 58 -2.94 6.43 -0.27
C ILE A 58 -2.66 6.30 -1.76
N ARG A 59 -3.50 5.60 -2.52
CA ARG A 59 -3.35 5.40 -3.96
C ARG A 59 -3.31 6.69 -4.77
N GLN A 60 -3.95 7.75 -4.29
CA GLN A 60 -3.92 9.06 -4.97
C GLN A 60 -2.55 9.74 -4.92
N GLU A 61 -1.67 9.34 -4.01
CA GLU A 61 -0.40 10.02 -3.77
C GLU A 61 0.82 9.11 -3.77
N MET A 62 0.63 7.79 -3.71
CA MET A 62 1.72 6.82 -3.63
C MET A 62 1.63 5.83 -4.78
N TRP A 63 2.76 5.67 -5.47
CA TRP A 63 2.96 4.56 -6.41
C TRP A 63 3.24 3.28 -5.61
N VAL A 64 2.52 2.22 -5.95
CA VAL A 64 2.68 0.90 -5.32
C VAL A 64 3.03 -0.08 -6.43
N GLU A 65 4.19 -0.71 -6.32
CA GLU A 65 4.63 -1.70 -7.32
C GLU A 65 4.26 -3.14 -6.93
N GLU A 66 4.15 -3.41 -5.64
CA GLU A 66 3.79 -4.70 -5.09
C GLU A 66 3.01 -4.51 -3.79
N TYR A 67 2.09 -5.42 -3.49
CA TYR A 67 1.51 -5.51 -2.16
C TYR A 67 1.50 -6.95 -1.66
N HIS A 68 1.69 -7.10 -0.36
CA HIS A 68 1.53 -8.38 0.34
C HIS A 68 0.25 -8.36 1.17
N MET A 69 -0.55 -9.42 1.03
CA MET A 69 -1.67 -9.74 1.93
C MET A 69 -1.34 -11.01 2.72
N ILE A 70 -2.11 -11.28 3.77
CA ILE A 70 -1.98 -12.55 4.50
C ILE A 70 -2.38 -13.71 3.58
N GLU A 71 -1.60 -14.80 3.57
CA GLU A 71 -1.79 -15.97 2.68
C GLU A 71 -3.23 -16.45 2.58
N ASP A 72 -3.90 -16.64 3.72
CA ASP A 72 -5.27 -17.16 3.75
C ASP A 72 -6.35 -16.08 3.56
N ALA A 73 -5.97 -14.83 3.23
CA ALA A 73 -6.92 -13.74 3.09
C ALA A 73 -7.88 -13.97 1.92
N LYS A 74 -7.45 -14.60 0.83
CA LYS A 74 -8.32 -14.90 -0.32
C LYS A 74 -9.49 -15.78 0.08
N GLU A 75 -9.21 -16.81 0.87
CA GLU A 75 -10.17 -17.82 1.28
C GLU A 75 -11.02 -17.33 2.46
N ASN A 76 -10.39 -16.72 3.47
CA ASN A 76 -11.06 -16.39 4.74
C ASN A 76 -11.63 -14.97 4.80
N ASN A 77 -11.13 -14.04 3.98
CA ASN A 77 -11.71 -12.71 3.83
C ASN A 77 -11.57 -12.17 2.40
N PRO A 78 -12.33 -12.74 1.45
CA PRO A 78 -12.29 -12.31 0.06
C PRO A 78 -12.66 -10.83 -0.13
N ASN A 79 -13.42 -10.23 0.79
CA ASN A 79 -13.76 -8.81 0.73
C ASN A 79 -12.52 -7.93 0.93
N ALA A 80 -11.65 -8.28 1.89
CA ALA A 80 -10.38 -7.58 2.08
C ALA A 80 -9.47 -7.77 0.86
N TRP A 81 -9.30 -9.02 0.39
CA TRP A 81 -8.47 -9.32 -0.78
C TRP A 81 -8.92 -8.55 -2.03
N ASN A 82 -10.20 -8.65 -2.38
CA ASN A 82 -10.75 -8.02 -3.56
C ASN A 82 -10.72 -6.50 -3.46
N GLY A 83 -10.97 -5.94 -2.26
CA GLY A 83 -10.89 -4.50 -2.02
C GLY A 83 -9.48 -3.95 -2.27
N VAL A 84 -8.43 -4.64 -1.81
CA VAL A 84 -7.04 -4.24 -2.10
C VAL A 84 -6.72 -4.37 -3.59
N ALA A 85 -7.11 -5.49 -4.21
CA ALA A 85 -6.88 -5.72 -5.65
C ALA A 85 -7.60 -4.70 -6.55
N GLU A 86 -8.77 -4.21 -6.13
CA GLU A 86 -9.49 -3.15 -6.84
C GLU A 86 -8.77 -1.80 -6.76
N VAL A 87 -8.14 -1.49 -5.63
CA VAL A 87 -7.42 -0.22 -5.44
C VAL A 87 -6.06 -0.22 -6.16
N PHE A 88 -5.37 -1.36 -6.18
CA PHE A 88 -4.04 -1.52 -6.78
C PHE A 88 -4.03 -2.59 -7.87
N PRO A 89 -4.81 -2.45 -8.95
CA PRO A 89 -4.88 -3.46 -9.99
C PRO A 89 -3.56 -3.55 -10.79
N ASP A 90 -2.76 -2.48 -10.78
CA ASP A 90 -1.48 -2.35 -11.46
C ASP A 90 -0.26 -2.71 -10.59
N ALA A 91 -0.48 -3.12 -9.34
CA ALA A 91 0.57 -3.61 -8.46
C ALA A 91 0.63 -5.14 -8.49
N LYS A 92 1.83 -5.69 -8.33
CA LYS A 92 2.02 -7.13 -8.19
C LYS A 92 1.39 -7.61 -6.88
N ALA A 93 0.43 -8.53 -6.98
CA ALA A 93 -0.20 -9.14 -5.80
C ALA A 93 0.64 -10.32 -5.30
N SER A 94 0.95 -10.32 -4.00
CA SER A 94 1.74 -11.36 -3.35
C SER A 94 1.18 -11.67 -1.96
N THR A 95 1.67 -12.74 -1.35
CA THR A 95 1.19 -13.19 -0.03
C THR A 95 2.33 -13.46 0.94
N ARG A 96 2.05 -13.31 2.23
CA ARG A 96 2.96 -13.64 3.34
C ARG A 96 2.17 -14.32 4.47
N PRO A 97 2.82 -15.19 5.28
CA PRO A 97 2.15 -15.78 6.44
C PRO A 97 1.84 -14.68 7.47
N ASN A 98 0.81 -14.87 8.30
CA ASN A 98 0.43 -13.87 9.31
C ASN A 98 1.58 -13.54 10.29
N SER A 99 2.44 -14.51 10.60
CA SER A 99 3.63 -14.29 11.44
C SER A 99 4.60 -13.28 10.81
N TRP A 100 4.76 -13.29 9.49
CA TRP A 100 5.63 -12.33 8.80
C TRP A 100 5.15 -10.89 9.02
N PHE A 101 3.84 -10.64 9.00
CA PHE A 101 3.30 -9.30 9.27
C PHE A 101 3.74 -8.82 10.65
N HIS A 102 3.58 -9.65 11.68
CA HIS A 102 3.96 -9.30 13.06
C HIS A 102 5.46 -9.23 13.32
N GLU A 103 6.28 -9.76 12.40
CA GLU A 103 7.72 -9.88 12.55
C GLU A 103 8.47 -9.03 11.53
N ASP A 104 8.84 -9.62 10.39
CA ASP A 104 9.68 -8.96 9.39
C ASP A 104 8.95 -7.81 8.70
N GLY A 105 7.65 -7.95 8.45
CA GLY A 105 6.79 -6.87 7.95
C GLY A 105 6.76 -5.69 8.92
N TYR A 106 6.54 -5.94 10.21
CA TYR A 106 6.55 -4.91 11.26
C TYR A 106 7.92 -4.22 11.41
N ARG A 107 9.01 -4.99 11.36
CA ARG A 107 10.39 -4.48 11.47
C ARG A 107 10.82 -3.70 10.21
N GLY A 108 10.44 -4.18 9.04
CA GLY A 108 10.76 -3.59 7.75
C GLY A 108 9.86 -2.41 7.36
N ALA A 109 8.67 -2.30 7.94
CA ALA A 109 7.78 -1.17 7.70
C ALA A 109 8.40 0.15 8.15
N LYS A 110 8.54 1.07 7.19
CA LYS A 110 8.99 2.43 7.44
C LYS A 110 7.93 3.23 8.21
N TYR A 111 6.67 3.02 7.83
CA TYR A 111 5.50 3.57 8.50
C TYR A 111 4.40 2.52 8.64
N ILE A 112 3.55 2.70 9.65
CA ILE A 112 2.40 1.83 9.92
C ILE A 112 1.16 2.70 10.03
N VAL A 113 0.13 2.45 9.23
CA VAL A 113 -1.15 3.15 9.25
C VAL A 113 -2.20 2.24 9.86
N ARG A 114 -2.63 2.55 11.07
CA ARG A 114 -3.74 1.83 11.71
C ARG A 114 -5.06 2.44 11.30
N THR A 115 -5.95 1.61 10.77
CA THR A 115 -7.30 2.03 10.35
C THR A 115 -8.35 1.65 11.40
N GLY A 116 -9.57 2.16 11.24
CA GLY A 116 -10.71 1.72 12.03
C GLY A 116 -11.30 0.38 11.55
N ALA A 117 -10.72 -0.28 10.56
CA ALA A 117 -11.32 -1.43 9.89
C ALA A 117 -11.53 -2.62 10.84
N TRP A 118 -12.73 -3.20 10.79
CA TRP A 118 -13.07 -4.48 11.41
C TRP A 118 -13.02 -5.58 10.36
N MET A 119 -11.85 -5.73 9.74
CA MET A 119 -11.60 -6.68 8.67
C MET A 119 -10.50 -7.64 9.10
N PRO A 120 -10.83 -8.83 9.64
CA PRO A 120 -9.84 -9.87 9.90
C PRO A 120 -9.04 -10.18 8.64
N TRP A 121 -7.74 -10.48 8.75
CA TRP A 121 -6.82 -10.58 7.61
C TRP A 121 -6.65 -9.29 6.77
N GLY A 122 -7.21 -8.16 7.21
CA GLY A 122 -7.21 -6.87 6.52
C GLY A 122 -5.92 -6.07 6.70
N ASN A 123 -4.78 -6.76 6.82
CA ASN A 123 -3.47 -6.15 6.91
C ASN A 123 -2.78 -6.26 5.56
N VAL A 124 -2.26 -5.15 5.05
CA VAL A 124 -1.60 -5.07 3.76
C VAL A 124 -0.26 -4.36 3.90
N ALA A 125 0.79 -4.96 3.35
CA ALA A 125 2.08 -4.28 3.18
C ALA A 125 2.16 -3.76 1.76
N LEU A 126 2.23 -2.43 1.59
CA LEU A 126 2.41 -1.78 0.31
C LEU A 126 3.90 -1.51 0.09
N VAL A 127 4.44 -1.99 -1.03
CA VAL A 127 5.81 -1.70 -1.46
C VAL A 127 5.78 -0.51 -2.40
N SER A 128 6.45 0.57 -1.99
CA SER A 128 6.53 1.82 -2.73
C SER A 128 7.28 1.63 -4.05
N GLY A 129 6.69 2.14 -5.13
CA GLY A 129 7.18 1.97 -6.49
C GLY A 129 7.35 3.28 -7.25
N ILE A 130 7.46 3.16 -8.56
CA ILE A 130 7.58 4.27 -9.52
C ILE A 130 6.72 4.01 -10.76
N PRO A 131 6.28 5.04 -11.50
CA PRO A 131 5.62 4.85 -12.79
C PRO A 131 6.64 4.38 -13.83
N VAL A 132 6.70 3.07 -14.08
CA VAL A 132 7.79 2.42 -14.84
C VAL A 132 8.01 3.07 -16.21
N GLN A 133 6.93 3.26 -16.98
CA GLN A 133 7.00 3.82 -18.32
C GLN A 133 7.59 5.24 -18.32
N GLU A 134 6.98 6.17 -17.59
CA GLU A 134 7.47 7.56 -17.54
C GLU A 134 8.89 7.65 -16.97
N TRP A 135 9.21 6.84 -15.95
CA TRP A 135 10.53 6.82 -15.34
C TRP A 135 11.63 6.46 -16.34
N PHE A 136 11.45 5.39 -17.12
CA PHE A 136 12.45 4.97 -18.11
C PHE A 136 12.43 5.83 -19.38
N ASN A 137 11.28 6.42 -19.74
CA ASN A 137 11.17 7.34 -20.87
C ASN A 137 12.18 8.50 -20.80
N ASN A 138 12.53 8.98 -19.61
CA ASN A 138 13.51 10.05 -19.42
C ASN A 138 14.94 9.65 -19.86
N THR A 139 15.24 8.35 -19.96
CA THR A 139 16.56 7.86 -20.35
C THR A 139 16.66 7.44 -21.81
N GLY A 140 15.51 7.19 -22.46
CA GLY A 140 15.44 6.54 -23.78
C GLY A 140 15.94 5.08 -23.79
N ALA A 141 16.35 4.54 -22.65
CA ALA A 141 16.73 3.14 -22.50
C ALA A 141 15.48 2.25 -22.47
N PRO A 142 15.58 0.99 -22.93
CA PRO A 142 14.48 0.04 -22.76
C PRO A 142 14.25 -0.23 -21.28
N VAL A 143 13.01 -0.58 -20.93
CA VAL A 143 12.69 -1.06 -19.59
C VAL A 143 13.46 -2.37 -19.33
N PRO A 144 14.18 -2.50 -18.19
CA PRO A 144 14.92 -3.71 -17.88
C PRO A 144 13.99 -4.92 -17.75
N GLU A 145 14.49 -6.12 -18.08
CA GLU A 145 13.69 -7.35 -18.06
C GLU A 145 13.04 -7.63 -16.69
N SER A 146 13.73 -7.29 -15.59
CA SER A 146 13.20 -7.43 -14.22
C SER A 146 11.97 -6.56 -13.93
N TRP A 147 11.68 -5.57 -14.78
CA TRP A 147 10.56 -4.65 -14.65
C TRP A 147 9.43 -4.92 -15.64
N THR A 148 9.56 -5.92 -16.53
CA THR A 148 8.58 -6.21 -17.58
C THR A 148 7.19 -6.47 -17.03
N GLU A 149 7.05 -7.33 -16.02
CA GLU A 149 5.76 -7.65 -15.40
C GLU A 149 5.07 -6.39 -14.84
N ARG A 150 5.83 -5.53 -14.16
CA ARG A 150 5.34 -4.28 -13.57
C ARG A 150 4.91 -3.29 -14.67
N HIS A 151 5.71 -3.17 -15.71
CA HIS A 151 5.40 -2.35 -16.87
C HIS A 151 4.10 -2.80 -17.54
N GLU A 152 3.92 -4.10 -17.77
CA GLU A 152 2.72 -4.66 -18.41
C GLU A 152 1.47 -4.39 -17.57
N LEU A 153 1.56 -4.55 -16.24
CA LEU A 153 0.47 -4.19 -15.31
C LEU A 153 0.13 -2.70 -15.37
N ASN A 154 1.13 -1.82 -15.30
CA ASN A 154 0.94 -0.38 -15.41
C ASN A 154 0.25 0.01 -16.73
N VAL A 155 0.67 -0.54 -17.86
CA VAL A 155 0.04 -0.29 -19.18
C VAL A 155 -1.39 -0.79 -19.22
N LYS A 156 -1.63 -2.03 -18.76
CA LYS A 156 -2.96 -2.66 -18.76
C LYS A 156 -4.01 -1.82 -18.02
N PHE A 157 -3.61 -1.15 -16.95
CA PHE A 157 -4.52 -0.35 -16.11
C PHE A 157 -4.37 1.17 -16.30
N GLY A 158 -3.61 1.62 -17.31
CA GLY A 158 -3.45 3.04 -17.64
C GLY A 158 -2.72 3.84 -16.56
N LYS A 159 -1.75 3.22 -15.88
CA LYS A 159 -0.97 3.76 -14.76
C LYS A 159 0.49 3.96 -15.16
N THR A 160 0.70 4.71 -16.23
CA THR A 160 1.99 4.84 -16.91
C THR A 160 2.76 6.12 -16.58
N GLY A 161 2.20 7.04 -15.79
CA GLY A 161 2.81 8.33 -15.50
C GLY A 161 2.11 9.14 -14.42
N VAL A 162 2.61 10.34 -14.11
CA VAL A 162 2.19 11.22 -12.99
C VAL A 162 0.89 12.02 -13.25
N GLU A 163 0.20 11.78 -14.37
CA GLU A 163 -1.07 12.45 -14.72
C GLU A 163 -2.30 11.88 -14.00
#